data_AF-I3XDN2-F1
#
_entry.id   AF-I3XDN2-F1
#
_cell.length_a   1.000
_cell.length_b   1.000
_cell.length_c   1.000
_cell.angle_alpha   90.00
_cell.angle_beta   90.00
_cell.angle_gamma   90.00
#
_symmetry.space_group_name_H-M   'P 1'
#
loop_
_entity.id
_entity.type
_entity.pdbx_description
1 polymer ?
#
loop_
_entity_poly.entity_id
_entity_poly.type
_entity_poly.pdbx_seq_one_letter_code
_entity_poly.pdbx_strand_id
1 'polypeptide(L)' 'MARSKEHIDNLLRLRQELVERRRDVASNREPGEIVATAKGVIEFQMSIEAIDRAIDDEKRLHGASVARLGESPNS' A
#
# COMPACT_ATOMS: atom_id res chain seq x y z
N MET A 1 1.65 -13.81 -14.36
CA MET A 1 2.70 -13.40 -13.41
C MET A 1 3.25 -11.99 -13.67
N ALA A 2 3.64 -11.62 -14.90
CA ALA A 2 4.20 -10.28 -15.19
C ALA A 2 3.29 -9.09 -14.83
N ARG A 3 1.99 -9.16 -15.19
CA ARG A 3 1.00 -8.11 -14.91
C ARG A 3 0.76 -7.85 -13.41
N SER A 4 0.90 -8.89 -12.59
CA SER A 4 0.74 -8.80 -11.13
C SER A 4 1.95 -8.16 -10.47
N LYS A 5 3.16 -8.53 -10.93
CA LYS A 5 4.39 -7.89 -10.47
C LYS A 5 4.38 -6.40 -10.80
N GLU A 6 4.02 -6.04 -12.02
CA GLU A 6 3.87 -4.65 -12.44
C GLU A 6 2.83 -3.88 -11.60
N HIS A 7 1.71 -4.53 -11.26
CA HIS A 7 0.68 -3.91 -10.41
C HIS A 7 1.19 -3.67 -8.98
N ILE A 8 1.86 -4.66 -8.36
CA ILE A 8 2.49 -4.51 -7.04
C ILE A 8 3.56 -3.42 -7.05
N ASP A 9 4.39 -3.36 -8.11
CA ASP A 9 5.43 -2.33 -8.25
C ASP A 9 4.81 -0.92 -8.35
N ASN A 10 3.68 -0.79 -9.05
CA ASN A 10 2.95 0.47 -9.12
C ASN A 10 2.35 0.87 -7.77
N LEU A 11 1.78 -0.08 -7.02
CA LEU A 11 1.28 0.17 -5.66
C LEU A 11 2.40 0.59 -4.70
N LEU A 12 3.57 -0.05 -4.79
CA LEU A 12 4.75 0.32 -3.99
C LEU A 12 5.24 1.73 -4.31
N ARG A 13 5.27 2.13 -5.60
CA ARG A 13 5.64 3.49 -6.00
C ARG A 13 4.65 4.52 -5.43
N LEU A 14 3.35 4.28 -5.58
CA LEU A 14 2.31 5.18 -5.06
C LEU A 14 2.39 5.31 -3.54
N ARG A 15 2.63 4.20 -2.84
CA ARG A 15 2.85 4.20 -1.39
C ARG A 15 4.02 5.10 -1.00
N GLN A 16 5.14 4.97 -1.70
CA GLN A 16 6.35 5.77 -1.42
C GLN A 16 6.08 7.26 -1.60
N GLU A 17 5.40 7.65 -2.69
CA GLU A 17 5.02 9.04 -2.95
C GLU A 17 4.12 9.61 -1.83
N LEU A 18 3.16 8.83 -1.32
CA LEU A 18 2.31 9.27 -0.21
C LEU A 18 3.06 9.38 1.11
N VAL A 19 4.03 8.50 1.38
CA VAL A 19 4.90 8.61 2.56
C VAL A 19 5.72 9.89 2.52
N GLU A 20 6.25 10.26 1.37
CA GLU A 20 7.01 11.51 1.17
C GLU A 20 6.11 12.72 1.39
N ARG A 21 4.93 12.76 0.77
CA ARG A 21 3.96 13.84 0.98
C ARG A 21 3.51 13.97 2.44
N ARG A 22 3.30 12.84 3.13
CA ARG A 22 2.95 12.85 4.56
C ARG A 22 4.07 13.46 5.40
N ARG A 23 5.33 13.15 5.08
CA ARG A 23 6.50 13.72 5.77
C ARG A 23 6.58 15.22 5.52
N ASP A 24 6.40 15.65 4.28
CA ASP A 24 6.42 17.08 3.93
C ASP A 24 5.34 17.86 4.68
N VAL A 25 4.11 17.34 4.75
CA VAL A 25 3.03 17.99 5.51
C VAL A 25 3.31 17.99 7.01
N ALA A 26 3.88 16.92 7.55
CA ALA A 26 4.24 16.87 8.97
C ALA A 26 5.41 17.84 9.32
N SER A 27 6.36 18.02 8.41
CA SER A 27 7.54 18.86 8.58
C SER A 27 7.27 20.35 8.34
N ASN A 28 6.35 20.71 7.45
CA ASN A 28 5.98 22.10 7.14
C ASN A 28 4.87 22.66 8.04
N ARG A 29 4.70 22.11 9.23
CA ARG A 29 3.75 22.58 10.25
C ARG A 29 4.05 24.04 10.61
N GLU A 30 3.17 24.98 10.21
CA GLU A 30 3.17 26.31 10.81
C GLU A 30 2.60 26.26 12.24
N PRO A 31 3.15 27.03 13.21
CA PRO A 31 2.59 27.15 14.54
C PRO A 31 1.23 27.89 14.50
N GLY A 32 0.16 27.17 14.20
CA GLY A 32 -1.20 27.73 14.11
C GLY A 32 -2.20 26.80 13.43
N GLU A 33 -1.73 25.95 12.51
CA GLU A 33 -2.59 25.07 11.70
C GLU A 33 -2.62 23.61 12.18
N ILE A 34 -2.51 23.40 13.50
CA ILE A 34 -2.36 22.07 14.11
C ILE A 34 -3.48 21.10 13.66
N VAL A 35 -4.73 21.58 13.58
CA VAL A 35 -5.88 20.75 13.21
C VAL A 35 -5.87 20.38 11.71
N ALA A 36 -5.57 21.33 10.83
CA ALA A 36 -5.50 21.08 9.38
C ALA A 36 -4.33 20.16 9.03
N THR A 37 -3.18 20.37 9.66
CA THR A 37 -1.99 19.52 9.53
C THR A 37 -2.28 18.10 10.03
N ALA A 38 -2.92 17.96 11.20
CA ALA A 38 -3.28 16.65 11.74
C ALA A 38 -4.26 15.89 10.83
N LYS A 39 -5.27 16.58 10.29
CA LYS A 39 -6.23 15.99 9.34
C LYS A 39 -5.51 15.48 8.08
N GLY A 40 -4.65 16.30 7.48
CA GLY A 40 -3.88 15.89 6.29
C GLY A 40 -2.98 14.68 6.56
N VAL A 41 -2.28 14.65 7.70
CA VAL A 41 -1.44 13.50 8.08
C VAL A 41 -2.26 12.23 8.27
N ILE A 42 -3.45 12.32 8.89
CA ILE A 42 -4.35 11.17 9.06
C ILE A 42 -4.85 10.66 7.70
N GLU A 43 -5.27 11.56 6.79
CA GLU A 43 -5.74 11.19 5.45
C GLU A 43 -4.66 10.45 4.65
N PHE A 44 -3.41 10.94 4.71
CA PHE A 44 -2.28 10.22 4.11
C PHE A 44 -2.05 8.86 4.76
N GLN A 45 -2.13 8.76 6.09
CA GLN A 45 -1.93 7.49 6.80
C GLN A 45 -3.00 6.46 6.41
N MET A 46 -4.28 6.86 6.32
CA MET A 46 -5.36 5.99 5.87
C MET A 46 -5.14 5.49 4.44
N SER A 47 -4.65 6.37 3.56
CA SER A 47 -4.37 6.04 2.16
C SER A 47 -3.21 5.04 2.04
N ILE A 48 -2.15 5.23 2.82
CA ILE A 48 -1.00 4.31 2.90
C ILE A 48 -1.46 2.92 3.35
N GLU A 49 -2.29 2.84 4.39
CA GLU A 49 -2.82 1.57 4.89
C GLU A 49 -3.74 0.86 3.89
N ALA A 50 -4.50 1.62 3.10
CA ALA A 50 -5.31 1.04 2.02
C ALA A 50 -4.42 0.40 0.94
N ILE A 51 -3.31 1.05 0.57
CA ILE A 51 -2.35 0.50 -0.38
C ILE A 51 -1.63 -0.73 0.20
N ASP A 52 -1.24 -0.68 1.48
CA ASP A 52 -0.63 -1.84 2.16
C ASP A 52 -1.55 -3.06 2.13
N ARG A 53 -2.85 -2.88 2.41
CA ARG A 53 -3.86 -3.95 2.28
C ARG A 53 -3.99 -4.46 0.85
N ALA A 54 -4.03 -3.57 -0.15
CA ALA A 54 -4.11 -3.97 -1.55
C ALA A 54 -2.88 -4.79 -2.00
N ILE A 55 -1.68 -4.42 -1.56
CA ILE A 55 -0.45 -5.18 -1.82
C ILE A 55 -0.53 -6.56 -1.19
N ASP A 56 -0.97 -6.65 0.07
CA ASP A 56 -1.10 -7.92 0.78
C ASP A 56 -2.15 -8.84 0.13
N ASP A 57 -3.28 -8.29 -0.30
CA ASP A 57 -4.31 -9.04 -1.02
C ASP A 57 -3.77 -9.56 -2.36
N GLU A 58 -3.01 -8.75 -3.10
CA GLU A 58 -2.39 -9.22 -4.33
C GLU A 58 -1.35 -10.30 -4.10
N LYS A 59 -0.52 -10.18 -3.07
CA LYS A 59 0.42 -11.24 -2.68
C LYS A 59 -0.30 -12.53 -2.29
N ARG A 60 -1.44 -12.44 -1.59
CA ARG A 60 -2.25 -13.61 -1.21
C ARG A 60 -2.89 -14.27 -2.43
N LEU A 61 -3.48 -13.50 -3.33
CA LEU A 61 -4.09 -14.04 -4.55
C LEU A 61 -3.06 -14.78 -5.43
N HIS A 62 -1.84 -14.23 -5.49
CA HIS A 62 -0.76 -14.80 -6.28
C HIS A 62 -0.04 -15.96 -5.58
N GLY A 63 0.07 -15.94 -4.25
CA GLY A 63 0.59 -17.06 -3.45
C GLY A 63 -0.40 -18.24 -3.35
N ALA A 64 -1.69 -17.96 -3.20
CA ALA A 64 -2.75 -18.98 -3.14
C ALA A 64 -2.98 -19.69 -4.48
N SER A 65 -2.73 -19.01 -5.61
CA SER A 65 -2.79 -19.62 -6.94
C SER A 65 -1.71 -20.69 -7.17
N VAL A 66 -0.58 -20.63 -6.45
CA VAL A 66 0.47 -21.65 -6.51
C VAL A 66 0.10 -22.87 -5.65
N ALA A 67 -0.55 -22.66 -4.50
CA ALA A 67 -0.94 -23.73 -3.59
C ALA A 67 -2.00 -24.68 -4.17
N ARG A 68 -2.93 -24.19 -5.01
CA ARG A 68 -4.02 -25.03 -5.57
C ARG A 68 -3.61 -25.91 -6.76
N LEU A 69 -2.39 -25.79 -7.29
CA LEU A 69 -1.89 -26.63 -8.39
C LEU A 69 -1.02 -27.81 -7.90
N GLY A 70 -0.80 -27.93 -6.58
CA GLY A 70 0.01 -28.99 -5.97
C GLY A 70 -0.75 -30.26 -5.58
N GLU A 71 -2.08 -30.25 -5.59
CA GLU A 71 -2.90 -31.42 -5.26
C GLU A 71 -3.44 -32.07 -6.54
N SER A 72 -2.57 -32.78 -7.26
CA SER A 72 -3.03 -33.90 -8.08
C SER A 72 -3.17 -35.10 -7.15
N PRO A 73 -4.38 -35.62 -6.89
CA PRO A 73 -4.53 -36.88 -6.18
C PRO A 73 -4.12 -37.97 -7.16
N ASN A 74 -2.85 -38.36 -7.11
CA ASN A 74 -2.39 -39.51 -7.87
C ASN A 74 -2.43 -40.73 -6.95
N SER A 75 -3.31 -41.66 -7.34
CA SER A 75 -3.43 -43.07 -6.92
C SER A 75 -4.11 -43.37 -5.59
#